data_AF-A0AAV2X6X8-F1
#
_entry.id   AF-A0AAV2X6X8-F1
#
_cell.length_a   1.000
_cell.length_b   1.000
_cell.length_c   1.000
_cell.angle_alpha   90.00
_cell.angle_beta   90.00
_cell.angle_gamma   90.00
#
_symmetry.space_group_name_H-M   'P 1'
#
loop_
_entity.id
_entity.type
_entity.pdbx_description
1 polymer ?
#
loop_
_entity_poly.entity_id
_entity_poly.type
_entity_poly.pdbx_seq_one_letter_code
_entity_poly.pdbx_strand_id
1 'polypeptide(L)'
;MRDRSGYICDRSEIGQHPPLQRVYSSATFEQLLTQVCQTWPQYTRNLRQPKTWPESFCLGEDRQPAMPSLAARKVDFTQGRLLPTLMPVMSSVDRETRQLQLLLVMGVDDSLGGVVRLNGTLYPAFAVPSADNSQLVISALTDKGLRYAGYGVAVNHDADSHISPAPELMEFHLKTREAPLFAAVNTPEKQPDHLFRSLGFNRTWDEWRREEDARTHTTERRHDRGWSQ
;
A
#
# COMPACT_ATOMS: atom_id res chain seq x y z
N MET A 1 0.15 -56.88 30.30
CA MET A 1 0.26 -57.38 28.91
C MET A 1 -0.77 -56.62 28.09
N ARG A 2 -0.32 -55.60 27.35
CA ARG A 2 -0.29 -55.52 25.87
C ARG A 2 -1.70 -55.67 25.25
N ASP A 3 -2.38 -54.60 24.85
CA ASP A 3 -2.13 -53.69 23.70
C ASP A 3 -2.90 -54.14 22.45
N ARG A 4 -3.72 -53.22 21.90
CA ARG A 4 -3.92 -52.89 20.48
C ARG A 4 -5.18 -52.05 20.32
N SER A 5 -5.01 -50.74 20.12
CA SER A 5 -4.87 -50.11 18.79
C SER A 5 -6.25 -49.69 18.31
N GLY A 6 -6.67 -48.45 18.49
CA GLY A 6 -5.97 -47.29 17.95
C GLY A 6 -6.69 -46.91 16.67
N TYR A 7 -7.87 -46.29 16.80
CA TYR A 7 -8.48 -45.56 15.70
C TYR A 7 -7.64 -44.30 15.50
N ILE A 8 -6.56 -44.45 14.72
CA ILE A 8 -5.88 -43.31 14.12
C ILE A 8 -6.88 -42.76 13.11
N CYS A 9 -7.52 -41.64 13.48
CA CYS A 9 -8.10 -40.76 12.49
C CYS A 9 -6.93 -40.21 11.67
N ASP A 10 -6.65 -40.89 10.56
CA ASP A 10 -5.90 -40.35 9.45
C ASP A 10 -6.74 -39.19 8.87
N ARG A 11 -6.55 -38.01 9.45
CA ARG A 11 -7.16 -36.77 8.99
C ARG A 11 -6.06 -35.75 8.74
N SER A 12 -5.65 -35.80 7.48
CA SER A 12 -5.25 -34.65 6.69
C SER A 12 -3.84 -34.15 6.96
N GLU A 13 -2.92 -34.65 6.13
CA GLU A 13 -1.84 -33.86 5.55
C GLU A 13 -2.41 -32.60 4.86
N ILE A 14 -2.88 -31.62 5.65
CA ILE A 14 -2.83 -30.23 5.21
C ILE A 14 -1.38 -29.85 5.44
N GLY A 15 -0.59 -29.88 4.36
CA GLY A 15 0.82 -29.50 4.38
C GLY A 15 0.99 -28.22 5.20
N GLN A 16 1.57 -28.35 6.39
CA GLN A 16 1.92 -27.21 7.23
C GLN A 16 3.10 -26.51 6.58
N HIS A 17 2.83 -25.72 5.55
CA HIS A 17 3.80 -24.75 5.10
C HIS A 17 4.01 -23.77 6.26
N PRO A 18 5.24 -23.59 6.74
CA PRO A 18 5.52 -22.65 7.80
C PRO A 18 5.05 -21.26 7.37
N PRO A 19 4.38 -20.49 8.24
CA PRO A 19 3.84 -19.19 7.88
C PRO A 19 4.97 -18.27 7.40
N LEU A 20 4.72 -17.52 6.33
CA LEU A 20 5.69 -16.57 5.79
C LEU A 20 5.69 -15.28 6.61
N GLN A 21 6.88 -14.85 7.02
CA GLN A 21 7.11 -13.54 7.63
C GLN A 21 8.05 -12.71 6.77
N ARG A 22 7.69 -11.43 6.56
CA ARG A 22 8.58 -10.44 5.93
C ARG A 22 9.20 -9.57 7.03
N VAL A 23 10.51 -9.40 6.99
CA VAL A 23 11.26 -8.64 7.99
C VAL A 23 11.87 -7.40 7.36
N TYR A 24 11.60 -6.23 7.95
CA TYR A 24 12.07 -4.93 7.47
C TYR A 24 12.94 -4.24 8.52
N SER A 25 13.97 -3.54 8.08
CA SER A 25 14.84 -2.73 8.95
C SER A 25 14.13 -1.46 9.40
N SER A 26 14.07 -1.23 10.72
CA SER A 26 13.55 0.02 11.25
C SER A 26 14.47 1.19 10.98
N ALA A 27 15.78 0.99 10.96
CA ALA A 27 16.75 2.03 10.64
C ALA A 27 16.56 2.54 9.21
N THR A 28 16.27 1.64 8.26
CA THR A 28 15.97 2.03 6.87
C THR A 28 14.66 2.82 6.79
N PHE A 29 13.65 2.43 7.55
CA PHE A 29 12.38 3.16 7.60
C PHE A 29 12.52 4.53 8.29
N GLU A 30 13.31 4.63 9.36
CA GLU A 30 13.63 5.87 10.06
C GLU A 30 14.39 6.84 9.14
N GLN A 31 15.34 6.34 8.34
CA GLN A 31 16.04 7.13 7.34
C GLN A 31 15.07 7.68 6.28
N LEU A 32 14.16 6.86 5.77
CA LEU A 32 13.14 7.29 4.82
C LEU A 32 12.26 8.39 5.41
N LEU A 33 11.79 8.21 6.65
CA LEU A 33 10.97 9.18 7.37
C LEU A 33 11.70 10.49 7.63
N THR A 34 12.99 10.43 7.92
CA THR A 34 13.84 11.61 8.04
C THR A 34 13.85 12.40 6.73
N GLN A 35 14.06 11.74 5.60
CA GLN A 35 14.00 12.39 4.28
C GLN A 35 12.62 12.98 4.00
N VAL A 36 11.54 12.23 4.26
CA VAL A 36 10.16 12.73 4.09
C VAL A 36 9.92 14.01 4.90
N CYS A 37 10.40 14.04 6.15
CA CYS A 37 10.26 15.22 6.99
C CYS A 37 11.08 16.42 6.50
N GLN A 38 12.25 16.18 5.91
CA GLN A 38 13.09 17.23 5.30
C GLN A 38 12.50 17.78 4.01
N THR A 39 11.87 16.93 3.19
CA THR A 39 11.26 17.33 1.91
C THR A 39 9.92 18.04 2.09
N TRP A 40 9.11 17.66 3.08
CA TRP A 40 7.77 18.25 3.32
C TRP A 40 7.55 18.75 4.77
N PRO A 41 8.43 19.64 5.30
CA PRO A 41 8.40 20.06 6.70
C PRO A 41 7.09 20.77 7.10
N GLN A 42 6.44 21.46 6.16
CA GLN A 42 5.15 22.13 6.39
C GLN A 42 4.02 21.15 6.70
N TYR A 43 4.09 19.92 6.20
CA TYR A 43 3.06 18.90 6.39
C TYR A 43 3.38 17.92 7.53
N THR A 44 4.66 17.76 7.86
CA THR A 44 5.14 16.76 8.83
C THR A 44 5.52 17.34 10.20
N ARG A 45 5.38 18.66 10.41
CA ARG A 45 5.79 19.34 11.66
C ARG A 45 5.26 18.68 12.94
N ASN A 46 4.02 18.18 12.91
CA ASN A 46 3.36 17.56 14.07
C ASN A 46 3.38 16.02 14.02
N LEU A 47 4.35 15.44 13.31
CA LEU A 47 4.54 14.00 13.25
C LEU A 47 4.89 13.45 14.65
N ARG A 48 4.05 12.53 15.14
CA ARG A 48 4.30 11.83 16.39
C ARG A 48 5.21 10.63 16.14
N GLN A 49 6.50 10.84 16.31
CA GLN A 49 7.50 9.77 16.23
C GLN A 49 7.45 8.86 17.47
N PRO A 50 7.77 7.57 17.32
CA PRO A 50 7.88 6.67 18.46
C PRO A 50 9.05 7.10 19.36
N LYS A 51 8.90 6.93 20.68
CA LYS A 51 10.01 7.17 21.62
C LYS A 51 11.19 6.23 21.43
N THR A 52 10.90 5.01 20.98
CA THR A 52 11.90 3.95 20.76
C THR A 52 11.57 3.24 19.45
N TRP A 53 12.55 3.12 18.57
CA TRP A 53 12.44 2.33 17.36
C TRP A 53 12.81 0.87 17.68
N PRO A 54 11.99 -0.12 17.29
CA PRO A 54 12.42 -1.51 17.36
C PRO A 54 13.56 -1.74 16.37
N GLU A 55 14.36 -2.81 16.49
CA GLU A 55 15.42 -3.08 15.50
C GLU A 55 14.85 -3.40 14.11
N SER A 56 13.75 -4.16 14.07
CA SER A 56 13.05 -4.56 12.85
C SER A 56 11.55 -4.68 13.06
N PHE A 57 10.81 -4.65 11.96
CA PHE A 57 9.38 -4.97 11.94
C PHE A 57 9.17 -6.31 11.23
N CYS A 58 8.29 -7.15 11.79
CA CYS A 58 7.86 -8.39 11.15
C CYS A 58 6.41 -8.23 10.69
N LEU A 59 6.15 -8.57 9.43
CA LEU A 59 4.81 -8.67 8.86
C LEU A 59 4.48 -10.13 8.57
N GLY A 60 3.25 -10.53 8.85
CA GLY A 60 2.72 -11.84 8.50
C GLY A 60 2.43 -12.00 7.00
N GLU A 61 1.84 -13.13 6.63
CA GLU A 61 1.39 -13.41 5.26
C GLU A 61 0.38 -12.39 4.76
N ASP A 62 -0.54 -11.99 5.63
CA ASP A 62 -1.57 -10.96 5.41
C ASP A 62 -1.02 -9.52 5.47
N ARG A 63 0.30 -9.36 5.57
CA ARG A 63 1.02 -8.09 5.71
C ARG A 63 0.70 -7.29 6.97
N GLN A 64 -0.03 -7.87 7.93
CA GLN A 64 -0.25 -7.21 9.22
C GLN A 64 0.96 -7.40 10.14
N PRO A 65 1.19 -6.48 11.09
CA PRO A 65 2.26 -6.62 12.08
C PRO A 65 2.12 -7.93 12.86
N ALA A 66 3.17 -8.72 12.88
CA ALA A 66 3.22 -10.02 13.53
C ALA A 66 4.41 -10.11 14.49
N MET A 67 4.28 -10.96 15.52
CA MET A 67 5.42 -11.28 16.38
C MET A 67 6.44 -12.14 15.61
N PRO A 68 7.75 -11.89 15.75
CA PRO A 68 8.77 -12.72 15.12
C PRO A 68 8.62 -14.18 15.57
N SER A 69 8.61 -15.11 14.62
CA SER A 69 8.55 -16.55 14.90
C SER A 69 9.80 -17.27 14.39
N LEU A 70 10.29 -18.24 15.18
CA LEU A 70 11.38 -19.13 14.77
C LEU A 70 10.91 -20.22 13.79
N ALA A 71 9.63 -20.57 13.84
CA ALA A 71 9.04 -21.59 12.96
C ALA A 71 8.58 -21.02 11.61
N ALA A 72 8.59 -19.69 11.45
CA ALA A 72 8.18 -19.02 10.21
C ALA A 72 9.29 -19.03 9.15
N ARG A 73 8.89 -19.17 7.89
CA ARG A 73 9.80 -18.90 6.76
C ARG A 73 9.96 -17.39 6.64
N LYS A 74 11.20 -16.88 6.65
CA LYS A 74 11.48 -15.44 6.61
C LYS A 74 11.92 -14.98 5.23
N VAL A 75 11.39 -13.85 4.79
CA VAL A 75 11.93 -13.05 3.68
C VAL A 75 12.49 -11.78 4.27
N ASP A 76 13.78 -11.55 4.07
CA ASP A 76 14.54 -10.50 4.74
C ASP A 76 14.79 -9.32 3.80
N PHE A 77 14.31 -8.14 4.20
CA PHE A 77 14.51 -6.86 3.52
C PHE A 77 15.37 -5.88 4.33
N THR A 78 16.04 -6.34 5.39
CA THR A 78 16.83 -5.49 6.30
C THR A 78 18.03 -4.83 5.63
N GLN A 79 18.58 -5.46 4.59
CA GLN A 79 19.69 -4.93 3.78
C GLN A 79 19.23 -4.11 2.57
N GLY A 80 17.92 -3.86 2.45
CA GLY A 80 17.37 -3.04 1.38
C GLY A 80 17.86 -1.60 1.43
N ARG A 81 18.08 -1.02 0.25
CA ARG A 81 18.52 0.38 0.10
C ARG A 81 17.37 1.24 -0.38
N LEU A 82 17.27 2.43 0.17
CA LEU A 82 16.34 3.46 -0.31
C LEU A 82 16.81 4.01 -1.66
N LEU A 83 15.85 4.49 -2.44
CA LEU A 83 16.14 5.30 -3.62
C LEU A 83 16.90 6.58 -3.18
N PRO A 84 17.85 7.07 -4.01
CA PRO A 84 18.61 8.28 -3.69
C PRO A 84 17.74 9.54 -3.63
N THR A 85 16.62 9.53 -4.35
CA THR A 85 15.62 10.59 -4.37
C THR A 85 14.28 10.01 -3.97
N LEU A 86 13.57 10.70 -3.07
CA LEU A 86 12.22 10.31 -2.71
C LEU A 86 11.31 10.32 -3.94
N MET A 87 10.57 9.25 -4.10
CA MET A 87 9.56 9.09 -5.13
C MET A 87 8.19 9.07 -4.46
N PRO A 88 7.45 10.19 -4.45
CA PRO A 88 6.13 10.22 -3.86
C PRO A 88 5.18 9.41 -4.74
N VAL A 89 4.47 8.48 -4.11
CA VAL A 89 3.57 7.54 -4.79
C VAL A 89 2.15 8.03 -4.70
N MET A 90 1.68 8.42 -3.53
CA MET A 90 0.33 8.92 -3.36
C MET A 90 0.20 9.84 -2.16
N SER A 91 -0.78 10.72 -2.21
CA SER A 91 -1.06 11.64 -1.12
C SER A 91 -2.55 11.94 -1.00
N SER A 92 -2.95 12.32 0.20
CA SER A 92 -4.28 12.82 0.50
C SER A 92 -4.16 14.04 1.40
N VAL A 93 -4.79 15.13 1.00
CA VAL A 93 -4.88 16.38 1.74
C VAL A 93 -6.36 16.71 1.91
N ASP A 94 -6.75 17.01 3.14
CA ASP A 94 -8.10 17.45 3.44
C ASP A 94 -8.38 18.81 2.77
N ARG A 95 -9.48 18.90 2.02
CA ARG A 95 -9.75 20.08 1.17
C ARG A 95 -10.04 21.33 1.99
N GLU A 96 -10.70 21.17 3.13
CA GLU A 96 -11.17 22.28 3.96
C GLU A 96 -10.04 22.79 4.87
N THR A 97 -9.44 21.88 5.63
CA THR A 97 -8.41 22.21 6.62
C THR A 97 -7.01 22.32 6.03
N ARG A 98 -6.83 21.87 4.78
CA ARG A 98 -5.53 21.78 4.08
C ARG A 98 -4.52 20.91 4.82
N GLN A 99 -4.99 20.05 5.72
CA GLN A 99 -4.12 19.15 6.49
C GLN A 99 -3.81 17.89 5.70
N LEU A 100 -2.55 17.49 5.71
CA LEU A 100 -2.12 16.20 5.20
C LEU A 100 -2.79 15.06 5.99
N GLN A 101 -3.45 14.17 5.27
CA GLN A 101 -4.10 12.96 5.79
C GLN A 101 -3.27 11.71 5.51
N LEU A 102 -2.60 11.65 4.35
CA LEU A 102 -1.75 10.55 3.95
C LEU A 102 -0.65 11.08 3.01
N LEU A 103 0.57 10.58 3.16
CA LEU A 103 1.62 10.68 2.15
C LEU A 103 2.41 9.37 2.18
N LEU A 104 2.47 8.69 1.06
CA LEU A 104 3.26 7.48 0.88
C LEU A 104 4.28 7.70 -0.25
N VAL A 105 5.51 7.29 0.01
CA VAL A 105 6.64 7.34 -0.91
C VAL A 105 7.22 5.93 -1.07
N MET A 106 7.92 5.68 -2.18
CA MET A 106 8.60 4.40 -2.40
C MET A 106 9.62 4.11 -1.29
N GLY A 107 9.55 2.91 -0.72
CA GLY A 107 10.46 2.39 0.27
C GLY A 107 11.43 1.37 -0.34
N VAL A 108 11.75 0.34 0.45
CA VAL A 108 12.53 -0.81 -0.01
C VAL A 108 11.61 -1.79 -0.74
N ASP A 109 12.05 -2.28 -1.90
CA ASP A 109 11.27 -3.23 -2.71
C ASP A 109 9.89 -2.61 -3.05
N ASP A 110 8.81 -3.39 -3.01
CA ASP A 110 7.44 -2.89 -3.24
C ASP A 110 6.80 -2.27 -1.97
N SER A 111 7.57 -2.08 -0.89
CA SER A 111 7.03 -1.40 0.30
C SER A 111 6.94 0.10 0.10
N LEU A 112 5.97 0.71 0.75
CA LEU A 112 5.80 2.15 0.83
C LEU A 112 6.00 2.61 2.27
N GLY A 113 6.58 3.79 2.43
CA GLY A 113 6.71 4.45 3.73
C GLY A 113 6.25 5.90 3.67
N GLY A 114 5.99 6.49 4.82
CA GLY A 114 5.60 7.90 4.87
C GLY A 114 4.81 8.20 6.12
N VAL A 115 3.67 8.89 5.98
CA VAL A 115 2.86 9.33 7.12
C VAL A 115 1.37 9.14 6.88
N VAL A 116 0.62 8.88 7.95
CA VAL A 116 -0.84 8.75 7.95
C VAL A 116 -1.44 9.44 9.16
N ARG A 117 -2.56 10.15 8.97
CA ARG A 117 -3.32 10.78 10.05
C ARG A 117 -4.39 9.83 10.55
N LEU A 118 -4.34 9.50 11.84
CA LEU A 118 -5.29 8.64 12.53
C LEU A 118 -5.81 9.38 13.77
N ASN A 119 -7.13 9.51 13.92
CA ASN A 119 -7.76 10.29 14.99
C ASN A 119 -7.10 11.68 15.19
N GLY A 120 -6.91 12.42 14.10
CA GLY A 120 -6.30 13.75 14.12
C GLY A 120 -4.80 13.81 14.36
N THR A 121 -4.14 12.70 14.72
CA THR A 121 -2.70 12.64 14.97
C THR A 121 -1.94 12.06 13.77
N LEU A 122 -0.83 12.67 13.38
CA LEU A 122 0.01 12.20 12.27
C LEU A 122 1.05 11.19 12.79
N TYR A 123 1.10 10.00 12.22
CA TYR A 123 2.02 8.92 12.58
C TYR A 123 2.88 8.50 11.38
N PRO A 124 4.11 7.97 11.61
CA PRO A 124 4.84 7.26 10.58
C PRO A 124 4.01 6.07 10.08
N ALA A 125 3.94 5.91 8.76
CA ALA A 125 3.17 4.87 8.08
C ALA A 125 4.09 3.96 7.28
N PHE A 126 3.83 2.67 7.36
CA PHE A 126 4.48 1.65 6.56
C PHE A 126 3.39 0.82 5.87
N ALA A 127 3.48 0.66 4.55
CA ALA A 127 2.46 -0.02 3.77
C ALA A 127 3.09 -1.03 2.81
N VAL A 128 2.44 -2.18 2.64
CA VAL A 128 2.94 -3.27 1.80
C VAL A 128 1.78 -3.90 1.03
N PRO A 129 1.93 -4.14 -0.28
CA PRO A 129 0.96 -4.90 -1.06
C PRO A 129 0.68 -6.30 -0.48
N SER A 130 -0.59 -6.69 -0.46
CA SER A 130 -1.01 -8.06 -0.19
C SER A 130 -0.40 -9.02 -1.21
N ALA A 131 -0.39 -10.32 -0.91
CA ALA A 131 0.25 -11.31 -1.80
C ALA A 131 -0.37 -11.39 -3.20
N ASP A 132 -1.65 -11.06 -3.32
CA ASP A 132 -2.44 -11.00 -4.55
C ASP A 132 -2.57 -9.58 -5.12
N ASN A 133 -1.91 -8.59 -4.50
CA ASN A 133 -2.01 -7.16 -4.80
C ASN A 133 -3.43 -6.57 -4.76
N SER A 134 -4.40 -7.25 -4.15
CA SER A 134 -5.77 -6.73 -4.02
C SER A 134 -5.88 -5.59 -3.01
N GLN A 135 -4.93 -5.49 -2.07
CA GLN A 135 -4.91 -4.50 -1.01
C GLN A 135 -3.51 -3.97 -0.77
N LEU A 136 -3.41 -2.67 -0.51
CA LEU A 136 -2.24 -2.06 0.11
C LEU A 136 -2.46 -1.99 1.63
N VAL A 137 -1.88 -2.93 2.38
CA VAL A 137 -2.05 -2.98 3.84
C VAL A 137 -1.19 -1.90 4.48
N ILE A 138 -1.79 -1.03 5.28
CA ILE A 138 -1.11 0.09 5.94
C ILE A 138 -1.07 -0.12 7.45
N SER A 139 0.13 0.09 8.00
CA SER A 139 0.41 0.08 9.43
C SER A 139 0.98 1.42 9.88
N ALA A 140 0.66 1.82 11.11
CA ALA A 140 1.21 3.00 11.74
C ALA A 140 2.20 2.62 12.84
N LEU A 141 3.33 3.30 12.90
CA LEU A 141 4.32 3.13 13.96
C LEU A 141 3.96 4.02 15.15
N THR A 142 3.78 3.40 16.30
CA THR A 142 3.41 4.06 17.55
C THR A 142 4.46 3.79 18.63
N ASP A 143 4.32 4.43 19.79
CA ASP A 143 5.11 4.11 21.00
C ASP A 143 4.99 2.64 21.43
N LYS A 144 3.97 1.90 20.95
CA LYS A 144 3.75 0.48 21.21
C LYS A 144 4.22 -0.43 20.07
N GLY A 145 5.03 0.11 19.15
CA GLY A 145 5.46 -0.58 17.93
C GLY A 145 4.48 -0.42 16.76
N LEU A 146 4.72 -1.21 15.72
CA LEU A 146 3.96 -1.17 14.48
C LEU A 146 2.56 -1.77 14.69
N ARG A 147 1.52 -1.05 14.28
CA ARG A 147 0.12 -1.43 14.46
C ARG A 147 -0.62 -1.33 13.14
N TYR A 148 -1.45 -2.33 12.84
CA TYR A 148 -2.33 -2.28 11.69
C TYR A 148 -3.24 -1.04 11.77
N ALA A 149 -3.25 -0.24 10.71
CA ALA A 149 -4.00 1.01 10.61
C ALA A 149 -5.17 0.92 9.62
N GLY A 150 -5.12 0.00 8.67
CA GLY A 150 -6.16 -0.17 7.65
C GLY A 150 -5.60 -0.80 6.38
N TYR A 151 -6.31 -0.60 5.28
CA TYR A 151 -5.89 -1.01 3.94
C TYR A 151 -6.40 -0.03 2.88
N GLY A 152 -5.70 0.02 1.75
CA GLY A 152 -6.10 0.76 0.55
C GLY A 152 -6.48 -0.20 -0.58
N VAL A 153 -7.45 0.20 -1.40
CA VAL A 153 -7.82 -0.50 -2.63
C VAL A 153 -7.75 0.47 -3.81
N ALA A 154 -7.32 -0.04 -4.97
CA ALA A 154 -7.32 0.73 -6.21
C ALA A 154 -8.76 0.94 -6.71
N VAL A 155 -9.08 2.17 -7.11
CA VAL A 155 -10.37 2.49 -7.73
C VAL A 155 -10.28 2.09 -9.20
N ASN A 156 -10.79 0.89 -9.52
CA ASN A 156 -10.72 0.31 -10.87
C ASN A 156 -12.03 0.44 -11.67
N HIS A 157 -13.11 0.83 -11.02
CA HIS A 157 -14.44 0.95 -11.60
C HIS A 157 -15.16 2.15 -11.00
N ASP A 158 -15.94 2.85 -11.83
CA ASP A 158 -16.91 3.83 -11.38
C ASP A 158 -18.29 3.14 -11.37
N ALA A 159 -19.07 3.32 -10.31
CA ALA A 159 -20.33 2.60 -10.11
C ALA A 159 -21.35 2.86 -11.23
N ASP A 160 -21.27 4.04 -11.85
CA ASP A 160 -22.25 4.54 -12.82
C ASP A 160 -21.73 4.52 -14.27
N SER A 161 -20.49 4.05 -14.52
CA SER A 161 -19.85 4.14 -15.83
C SER A 161 -19.24 2.82 -16.29
N HIS A 162 -19.51 2.46 -17.54
CA HIS A 162 -18.79 1.38 -18.22
C HIS A 162 -17.36 1.80 -18.63
N ILE A 163 -17.00 3.08 -18.49
CA ILE A 163 -15.66 3.58 -18.76
C ILE A 163 -14.82 3.34 -17.52
N SER A 164 -13.74 2.57 -17.66
CA SER A 164 -12.81 2.36 -16.55
C SER A 164 -12.10 3.69 -16.22
N PRO A 165 -12.06 4.09 -14.93
CA PRO A 165 -11.38 5.30 -14.51
C PRO A 165 -9.87 5.23 -14.77
N ALA A 166 -9.22 6.39 -14.79
CA ALA A 166 -7.77 6.47 -14.81
C ALA A 166 -7.18 5.83 -13.53
N PRO A 167 -6.00 5.18 -13.59
CA PRO A 167 -5.37 4.55 -12.43
C PRO A 167 -4.71 5.59 -11.52
N GLU A 168 -5.49 6.52 -10.98
CA GLU A 168 -4.99 7.70 -10.26
C GLU A 168 -5.51 7.82 -8.83
N LEU A 169 -6.43 6.96 -8.42
CA LEU A 169 -7.12 7.08 -7.14
C LEU A 169 -7.12 5.75 -6.38
N MET A 170 -6.80 5.83 -5.09
CA MET A 170 -6.98 4.75 -4.13
C MET A 170 -7.91 5.16 -3.01
N GLU A 171 -8.70 4.20 -2.54
CA GLU A 171 -9.61 4.34 -1.41
C GLU A 171 -9.04 3.61 -0.19
N PHE A 172 -8.86 4.34 0.92
CA PHE A 172 -8.30 3.80 2.16
C PHE A 172 -9.37 3.64 3.24
N HIS A 173 -9.53 2.41 3.72
CA HIS A 173 -10.35 2.06 4.88
C HIS A 173 -9.48 2.04 6.14
N LEU A 174 -9.45 3.15 6.87
CA LEU A 174 -8.62 3.31 8.07
C LEU A 174 -9.43 3.03 9.34
N LYS A 175 -8.86 2.28 10.30
CA LYS A 175 -9.53 1.88 11.57
C LYS A 175 -10.14 2.99 12.41
N THR A 176 -9.76 4.24 12.15
CA THR A 176 -10.16 5.42 12.94
C THR A 176 -11.10 6.35 12.18
N ARG A 177 -11.57 5.93 11.00
CA ARG A 177 -12.44 6.72 10.14
C ARG A 177 -13.64 5.87 9.72
N GLU A 178 -14.83 6.47 9.79
CA GLU A 178 -16.05 5.85 9.25
C GLU A 178 -16.10 5.97 7.73
N ALA A 179 -15.77 7.16 7.21
CA ALA A 179 -15.69 7.42 5.78
C ALA A 179 -14.30 7.04 5.23
N PRO A 180 -14.24 6.42 4.03
CA PRO A 180 -12.98 6.15 3.35
C PRO A 180 -12.17 7.42 3.08
N LEU A 181 -10.84 7.27 3.10
CA LEU A 181 -9.91 8.33 2.72
C LEU A 181 -9.45 8.12 1.28
N PHE A 182 -9.75 9.05 0.40
CA PHE A 182 -9.26 9.02 -0.98
C PHE A 182 -7.86 9.62 -1.07
N ALA A 183 -6.94 8.91 -1.72
CA ALA A 183 -5.58 9.35 -1.99
C ALA A 183 -5.29 9.29 -3.48
N ALA A 184 -4.77 10.39 -4.03
CA ALA A 184 -4.39 10.47 -5.42
C ALA A 184 -2.97 9.93 -5.61
N VAL A 185 -2.75 9.13 -6.65
CA VAL A 185 -1.43 8.75 -7.14
C VAL A 185 -0.74 10.01 -7.62
N ASN A 186 0.47 10.25 -7.13
CA ASN A 186 1.22 11.46 -7.41
C ASN A 186 1.88 11.36 -8.79
N THR A 187 1.61 12.31 -9.70
CA THR A 187 2.14 12.31 -11.08
C THR A 187 2.11 10.91 -11.71
N PRO A 188 0.93 10.30 -11.92
CA PRO A 188 0.81 8.92 -12.38
C PRO A 188 1.63 8.62 -13.64
N GLU A 189 1.77 9.58 -14.54
CA GLU A 189 2.56 9.49 -15.77
C GLU A 189 4.06 9.31 -15.58
N LYS A 190 4.56 9.52 -14.35
CA LYS A 190 5.97 9.35 -13.97
C LYS A 190 6.20 8.12 -13.09
N GLN A 191 5.13 7.43 -12.70
CA GLN A 191 5.22 6.23 -11.89
C GLN A 191 5.55 5.02 -12.77
N PRO A 192 6.34 4.04 -12.27
CA PRO A 192 6.69 2.87 -13.04
C PRO A 192 5.50 1.90 -13.12
N ASP A 193 5.38 1.19 -14.25
CA ASP A 193 4.28 0.27 -14.52
C ASP A 193 4.06 -0.79 -13.43
N HIS A 194 5.14 -1.37 -12.88
CA HIS A 194 5.04 -2.40 -11.85
C HIS A 194 4.33 -1.88 -10.59
N LEU A 195 4.49 -0.59 -10.26
CA LEU A 195 3.85 0.00 -9.08
C LEU A 195 2.33 -0.04 -9.20
N PHE A 196 1.76 0.27 -10.36
CA PHE A 196 0.32 0.20 -10.57
C PHE A 196 -0.21 -1.21 -10.31
N ARG A 197 0.51 -2.23 -10.79
CA ARG A 197 0.16 -3.64 -10.55
C ARG A 197 0.27 -4.02 -9.08
N SER A 198 1.33 -3.59 -8.40
CA SER A 198 1.53 -3.81 -6.97
C SER A 198 0.48 -3.11 -6.10
N LEU A 199 -0.06 -1.98 -6.57
CA LEU A 199 -1.15 -1.24 -5.91
C LEU A 199 -2.55 -1.82 -6.20
N GLY A 200 -2.66 -2.81 -7.09
CA GLY A 200 -3.94 -3.45 -7.44
C GLY A 200 -4.71 -2.77 -8.55
N PHE A 201 -4.09 -1.86 -9.32
CA PHE A 201 -4.73 -1.29 -10.49
C PHE A 201 -4.81 -2.31 -11.64
N ASN A 202 -5.97 -2.39 -12.27
CA ASN A 202 -6.22 -3.25 -13.43
C ASN A 202 -5.45 -2.82 -14.67
N ARG A 203 -4.95 -1.59 -14.71
CA ARG A 203 -4.19 -1.00 -15.82
C ARG A 203 -3.05 -0.14 -15.29
N THR A 204 -1.97 -0.08 -16.05
CA THR A 204 -0.97 0.97 -15.85
C THR A 204 -1.43 2.28 -16.50
N TRP A 205 -0.78 3.39 -16.17
CA TRP A 205 -1.08 4.67 -16.77
C TRP A 205 -0.97 4.65 -18.31
N ASP A 206 0.06 3.98 -18.83
CA ASP A 206 0.31 3.89 -20.28
C ASP A 206 -0.68 3.00 -21.03
N GLU A 207 -1.17 1.94 -20.38
CA GLU A 207 -2.26 1.11 -20.93
C GLU A 207 -3.56 1.90 -20.98
N TRP A 208 -3.93 2.55 -19.87
CA TRP A 208 -5.14 3.36 -19.82
C TRP A 208 -5.13 4.48 -20.87
N ARG A 209 -4.02 5.20 -20.99
CA ARG A 209 -3.86 6.29 -21.97
C ARG A 209 -4.05 5.82 -23.42
N ARG A 210 -3.44 4.69 -23.79
CA ARG A 210 -3.57 4.11 -25.13
C ARG A 210 -5.01 3.71 -25.45
N GLU A 211 -5.72 3.15 -24.47
CA GLU A 211 -7.14 2.81 -24.63
C GLU A 211 -8.02 4.06 -24.76
N GLU A 212 -7.72 5.10 -23.99
CA GLU A 212 -8.44 6.37 -24.04
C GLU A 212 -8.24 7.08 -25.38
N ASP A 213 -7.00 7.13 -25.88
CA ASP A 213 -6.68 7.67 -27.22
C ASP A 213 -7.39 6.88 -28.34
N ALA A 214 -7.47 5.55 -28.22
CA ALA A 214 -8.20 4.74 -29.18
C ALA A 214 -9.72 5.00 -29.15
N ARG A 215 -10.27 5.27 -27.97
CA ARG A 215 -11.70 5.57 -27.76
C ARG A 215 -12.09 6.93 -28.34
N THR A 216 -11.29 7.96 -28.10
CA THR A 216 -11.51 9.31 -28.63
C THR A 216 -11.44 9.30 -30.16
N HIS A 217 -10.41 8.69 -30.76
CA HIS A 217 -10.30 8.58 -32.22
C HIS A 217 -11.41 7.75 -32.88
N THR A 218 -11.95 6.74 -32.20
CA THR A 218 -13.09 5.98 -32.71
C THR A 218 -14.38 6.81 -32.69
N THR A 219 -14.53 7.69 -31.68
CA THR A 219 -15.69 8.58 -31.54
C THR A 219 -15.67 9.69 -32.60
N GLU A 220 -14.50 10.29 -32.84
CA GLU A 220 -14.30 11.29 -33.91
C GLU A 220 -14.66 10.73 -35.29
N ARG A 221 -14.17 9.52 -35.62
CA ARG A 221 -14.49 8.85 -36.89
C ARG A 221 -15.97 8.50 -37.07
N ARG A 222 -16.74 8.35 -35.99
CA ARG A 222 -18.20 8.16 -36.06
C ARG A 222 -18.93 9.48 -36.28
N HIS A 223 -18.46 10.56 -35.66
CA HIS A 223 -19.05 11.88 -35.83
C HIS A 223 -18.89 12.40 -37.27
N ASP A 224 -17.73 12.20 -37.88
CA ASP A 224 -17.48 12.60 -39.28
C ASP A 224 -18.31 11.82 -40.31
N ARG A 225 -18.76 10.60 -39.99
CA ARG A 225 -19.66 9.82 -40.87
C ARG A 225 -21.14 10.16 -40.69
N GLY A 226 -21.50 10.89 -39.62
CA GLY A 226 -22.87 11.30 -39.33
C GLY A 226 -23.28 12.61 -40.00
N TRP A 227 -22.34 13.37 -40.58
CA TRP A 227 -22.58 14.69 -41.18
C TRP A 227 -22.63 14.66 -42.73
N SER A 228 -22.64 13.47 -43.32
CA SER A 228 -22.70 13.27 -44.79
C SER A 228 -24.08 12.81 -45.28
N GLN A 229 -25.16 13.41 -44.78
CA GLN A 229 -26.51 13.25 -45.35
C GLN A 229 -27.18 14.59 -45.60
#